data_AF-A0A395Y2L2-F1
#
_entry.id   AF-A0A395Y2L2-F1
#
_cell.length_a   1.000
_cell.length_b   1.000
_cell.length_c   1.000
_cell.angle_alpha   90.00
_cell.angle_beta   90.00
_cell.angle_gamma   90.00
#
_symmetry.space_group_name_H-M   'P 1'
#
loop_
_entity.id
_entity.type
_entity.pdbx_description
1 polymer ?
#
loop_
_entity_poly.entity_id
_entity_poly.type
_entity_poly.pdbx_seq_one_letter_code
_entity_poly.pdbx_strand_id
1 'polypeptide(L)'
;MKTTFKKSVLAFLTCVLALAFALTGCSGGGKDPKANFVGSWELSGGTSEGEELTEEYMEMFKEWGVNIILVLNEDGTGSLDLFSEVDDLKWEAKDATTASITVGKDTTDVKLEDGKLILEEGEDKLIFTKSDKDLSGTVKKDREAAEKEEEIDEAVEDDDTENIEISPAVTVADDDLCTITVTEKFKDEWGDIGFVVNITNKSDKDLTFYAPSGKTNVNGTMKEPWFSAHLMPGTNATEEFTFSSGELDSLDDLVNTTIGIDAYLTDSYEDVASYSVTIA
;
A
#
# COMPACT_ATOMS: atom_id res chain seq x y z
N MET A 1 -3.38 -2.86 0.18
CA MET A 1 -3.05 -3.95 1.13
C MET A 1 -2.82 -3.33 2.51
N LYS A 2 -3.87 -2.71 3.07
CA LYS A 2 -3.79 -1.95 4.32
C LYS A 2 -4.19 -2.85 5.49
N THR A 3 -3.41 -2.84 6.57
CA THR A 3 -3.78 -3.22 7.95
C THR A 3 -3.75 -4.68 8.45
N THR A 4 -3.42 -5.71 7.66
CA THR A 4 -3.31 -7.07 8.23
C THR A 4 -2.08 -7.26 9.12
N PHE A 5 -0.96 -6.58 8.82
CA PHE A 5 0.29 -6.67 9.58
C PHE A 5 0.17 -6.05 10.99
N LYS A 6 -0.44 -4.86 11.08
CA LYS A 6 -0.65 -4.10 12.34
C LYS A 6 -1.44 -4.88 13.40
N LYS A 7 -2.34 -5.78 12.98
CA LYS A 7 -3.15 -6.61 13.90
C LYS A 7 -2.51 -7.96 14.22
N SER A 8 -1.69 -8.52 13.33
CA SER A 8 -1.10 -9.84 13.49
C SER A 8 -0.03 -9.87 14.58
N VAL A 9 0.86 -8.88 14.60
CA VAL A 9 1.94 -8.79 15.60
C VAL A 9 1.40 -8.44 16.99
N LEU A 10 0.34 -7.63 17.08
CA LEU A 10 -0.16 -7.09 18.37
C LEU A 10 -1.16 -8.01 19.13
N ALA A 11 -1.66 -9.09 18.52
CA ALA A 11 -2.85 -9.80 19.02
C ALA A 11 -2.62 -11.15 19.74
N PHE A 12 -1.41 -11.70 19.75
CA PHE A 12 -1.20 -13.05 20.32
C PHE A 12 0.01 -13.13 21.26
N LEU A 13 -0.11 -12.55 22.46
CA LEU A 13 0.90 -12.71 23.51
C LEU A 13 0.28 -13.22 24.82
N THR A 14 0.26 -14.55 24.98
CA THR A 14 0.17 -15.17 26.31
C THR A 14 1.24 -16.25 26.47
N CYS A 15 2.20 -15.95 27.37
CA CYS A 15 3.17 -16.85 28.03
C CYS A 15 4.27 -17.43 27.11
N VAL A 16 5.56 -17.47 27.47
CA VAL A 16 6.18 -17.98 28.70
C VAL A 16 7.61 -17.42 28.83
N LEU A 17 7.98 -16.98 30.04
CA LEU A 17 9.36 -16.71 30.47
C LEU A 17 10.19 -18.01 30.57
N ALA A 18 11.44 -18.00 30.09
CA ALA A 18 12.53 -18.77 30.71
C ALA A 18 13.93 -18.23 30.34
N LEU A 19 14.82 -18.29 31.34
CA LEU A 19 16.09 -17.59 31.52
C LEU A 19 17.31 -18.12 30.73
N ALA A 20 18.25 -17.16 30.57
CA ALA A 20 19.71 -17.23 30.79
C ALA A 20 20.65 -17.82 29.71
N PHE A 21 21.57 -16.95 29.23
CA PHE A 21 23.01 -17.23 29.28
C PHE A 21 23.82 -15.98 29.62
N ALA A 22 24.82 -16.17 30.46
CA ALA A 22 25.83 -15.20 30.83
C ALA A 22 27.02 -15.31 29.88
N LEU A 23 27.50 -14.18 29.34
CA LEU A 23 28.88 -14.03 28.89
C LEU A 23 29.41 -12.66 29.31
N THR A 24 30.43 -12.70 30.15
CA THR A 24 31.19 -11.56 30.66
C THR A 24 32.12 -11.03 29.58
N GLY A 25 31.98 -9.74 29.25
CA GLY A 25 32.94 -8.95 28.50
C GLY A 25 33.07 -7.55 29.10
N CYS A 26 34.18 -7.31 29.80
CA CYS A 26 34.45 -6.12 30.61
C CYS A 26 34.54 -4.81 29.81
N SER A 27 33.86 -3.75 30.26
CA SER A 27 34.49 -2.43 30.38
C SER A 27 34.13 -1.81 31.73
N GLY A 28 35.15 -1.47 32.50
CA GLY A 28 35.04 -1.06 33.89
C GLY A 28 34.56 0.39 34.07
N GLY A 29 34.00 0.63 35.26
CA GLY A 29 33.79 1.95 35.84
C GLY A 29 32.36 2.47 35.67
N GLY A 30 31.46 2.07 36.59
CA GLY A 30 30.16 2.70 36.92
C GLY A 30 29.58 3.67 35.90
N LYS A 31 29.45 3.24 34.64
CA LYS A 31 28.92 4.03 33.54
C LYS A 31 27.44 3.69 33.41
N ASP A 32 26.63 4.71 33.20
CA ASP A 32 25.22 4.57 32.95
C ASP A 32 25.01 3.56 31.78
N PRO A 33 24.35 2.41 32.02
CA PRO A 33 24.13 1.41 30.99
C PRO A 33 23.39 1.97 29.77
N LYS A 34 22.63 3.08 29.94
CA LYS A 34 21.96 3.77 28.83
C LYS A 34 22.91 4.16 27.69
N ALA A 35 24.15 4.54 28.00
CA ALA A 35 25.11 5.00 27.00
C ALA A 35 25.42 3.95 25.91
N ASN A 36 25.19 2.66 26.20
CA ASN A 36 25.37 1.58 25.23
C ASN A 36 24.29 1.61 24.13
N PHE A 37 23.09 2.04 24.49
CA PHE A 37 21.89 1.99 23.63
C PHE A 37 21.60 3.33 22.94
N VAL A 38 21.94 4.45 23.56
CA VAL A 38 21.65 5.79 23.01
C VAL A 38 22.25 5.94 21.60
N GLY A 39 21.42 6.46 20.69
CA GLY A 39 21.79 6.75 19.30
C GLY A 39 20.75 6.23 18.29
N SER A 40 21.11 6.34 17.02
CA SER A 40 20.32 5.81 15.90
C SER A 40 20.84 4.43 15.49
N TRP A 41 19.92 3.55 15.14
CA TRP A 41 20.18 2.17 14.76
C TRP A 41 19.41 1.87 13.49
N GLU A 42 20.09 1.29 12.51
CA GLU A 42 19.54 0.99 11.19
C GLU A 42 19.45 -0.52 11.01
N LEU A 43 18.38 -1.00 10.36
CA LEU A 43 18.23 -2.42 10.09
C LEU A 43 19.44 -2.95 9.30
N SER A 44 19.92 -4.12 9.70
CA SER A 44 21.08 -4.80 9.12
C SER A 44 20.85 -6.29 8.86
N GLY A 45 19.60 -6.74 8.99
CA GLY A 45 19.17 -8.12 8.73
C GLY A 45 18.14 -8.59 9.74
N GLY A 46 17.75 -9.85 9.62
CA GLY A 46 16.72 -10.42 10.47
C GLY A 46 15.83 -11.44 9.79
N THR A 47 14.71 -11.74 10.43
CA THR A 47 13.57 -12.48 9.88
C THR A 47 12.29 -11.69 10.10
N SER A 48 11.40 -11.73 9.13
CA SER A 48 10.05 -11.17 9.20
C SER A 48 9.08 -12.13 8.50
N GLU A 49 7.96 -12.46 9.15
CA GLU A 49 6.98 -13.46 8.68
C GLU A 49 7.59 -14.81 8.30
N GLY A 50 8.65 -15.21 9.00
CA GLY A 50 9.38 -16.46 8.71
C GLY A 50 10.28 -16.41 7.47
N GLU A 51 10.40 -15.26 6.79
CA GLU A 51 11.35 -15.03 5.71
C GLU A 51 12.59 -14.27 6.19
N GLU A 52 13.76 -14.63 5.66
CA GLU A 52 15.02 -13.95 5.97
C GLU A 52 15.10 -12.60 5.26
N LEU A 53 15.39 -11.54 6.01
CA LEU A 53 15.67 -10.20 5.47
C LEU A 53 17.09 -10.19 4.89
N THR A 54 17.21 -10.74 3.69
CA THR A 54 18.45 -10.83 2.92
C THR A 54 19.00 -9.45 2.54
N GLU A 55 20.27 -9.40 2.13
CA GLU A 55 20.88 -8.18 1.60
C GLU A 55 20.12 -7.61 0.40
N GLU A 56 19.54 -8.46 -0.46
CA GLU A 56 18.73 -8.05 -1.61
C GLU A 56 17.45 -7.31 -1.18
N TYR A 57 16.76 -7.82 -0.14
CA TYR A 57 15.59 -7.12 0.40
C TYR A 57 15.98 -5.77 1.02
N MET A 58 17.12 -5.70 1.71
CA MET A 58 17.60 -4.43 2.27
C MET A 58 17.99 -3.43 1.18
N GLU A 59 18.60 -3.88 0.08
CA GLU A 59 18.88 -3.04 -1.08
C GLU A 59 17.59 -2.52 -1.72
N MET A 60 16.58 -3.37 -1.86
CA MET A 60 15.27 -2.99 -2.38
C MET A 60 14.58 -1.94 -1.51
N PHE A 61 14.58 -2.10 -0.18
CA PHE A 61 14.03 -1.08 0.73
C PHE A 61 14.73 0.27 0.55
N LYS A 62 16.06 0.25 0.44
CA LYS A 62 16.85 1.45 0.20
C LYS A 62 16.54 2.10 -1.16
N GLU A 63 16.36 1.31 -2.22
CA GLU A 63 15.95 1.83 -3.54
C GLU A 63 14.56 2.46 -3.52
N TRP A 64 13.64 1.87 -2.75
CA TRP A 64 12.28 2.38 -2.59
C TRP A 64 12.19 3.53 -1.58
N GLY A 65 13.30 3.88 -0.93
CA GLY A 65 13.35 4.91 0.10
C GLY A 65 12.65 4.53 1.41
N VAL A 66 12.38 3.24 1.60
CA VAL A 66 11.75 2.67 2.79
C VAL A 66 12.81 2.51 3.87
N ASN A 67 12.56 3.11 5.04
CA ASN A 67 13.50 3.08 6.15
C ASN A 67 13.00 2.16 7.26
N ILE A 68 13.96 1.57 7.98
CA ILE A 68 13.70 0.80 9.20
C ILE A 68 14.73 1.23 10.23
N ILE A 69 14.32 2.11 11.13
CA ILE A 69 15.22 2.89 12.00
C ILE A 69 14.69 2.87 13.43
N LEU A 70 15.59 2.60 14.38
CA LEU A 70 15.33 2.76 15.80
C LEU A 70 16.18 3.91 16.35
N VAL A 71 15.55 4.91 16.96
CA VAL A 71 16.21 6.02 17.63
C VAL A 71 15.95 5.94 19.13
N LEU A 72 17.02 5.88 19.93
CA LEU A 72 16.97 5.85 21.39
C LEU A 72 17.60 7.12 21.96
N ASN A 73 16.79 8.01 22.53
CA ASN A 73 17.23 9.28 23.11
C ASN A 73 17.71 9.11 24.56
N GLU A 74 18.62 9.98 25.01
CA GLU A 74 19.18 9.93 26.38
C GLU A 74 18.13 10.03 27.49
N ASP A 75 17.03 10.74 27.23
CA ASP A 75 15.94 10.99 28.19
C ASP A 75 15.02 9.77 28.40
N GLY A 76 15.25 8.66 27.69
CA GLY A 76 14.41 7.46 27.75
C GLY A 76 13.21 7.50 26.80
N THR A 77 13.16 8.47 25.89
CA THR A 77 12.22 8.47 24.74
C THR A 77 12.92 7.97 23.49
N GLY A 78 12.15 7.76 22.43
CA GLY A 78 12.69 7.41 21.13
C GLY A 78 11.60 7.34 20.08
N SER A 79 11.99 6.87 18.91
CA SER A 79 11.06 6.56 17.83
C SER A 79 11.49 5.27 17.15
N LEU A 80 10.50 4.49 16.73
CA LEU A 80 10.67 3.30 15.93
C LEU A 80 9.98 3.54 14.59
N ASP A 81 10.76 3.51 13.53
CA ASP A 81 10.33 3.59 12.14
C ASP A 81 10.39 2.17 11.58
N LEU A 82 9.22 1.61 11.27
CA LEU A 82 9.06 0.31 10.64
C LEU A 82 8.39 0.52 9.28
N PHE A 83 9.18 0.45 8.22
CA PHE A 83 8.70 0.60 6.85
C PHE A 83 8.03 1.96 6.60
N SER A 84 8.65 3.04 7.10
CA SER A 84 8.16 4.42 7.01
C SER A 84 6.89 4.70 7.82
N GLU A 85 6.42 3.75 8.64
CA GLU A 85 5.45 4.00 9.71
C GLU A 85 6.19 4.28 11.02
N VAL A 86 5.91 5.41 11.64
CA VAL A 86 6.70 5.90 12.77
C VAL A 86 5.90 5.94 14.08
N ASP A 87 6.31 5.11 15.02
CA ASP A 87 5.79 5.10 16.39
C ASP A 87 6.73 5.79 17.38
N ASP A 88 6.15 6.55 18.30
CA ASP A 88 6.90 7.03 19.46
C ASP A 88 7.03 5.92 20.51
N LEU A 89 8.21 5.85 21.14
CA LEU A 89 8.49 4.85 22.16
C LEU A 89 9.09 5.46 23.43
N LYS A 90 8.99 4.67 24.50
CA LYS A 90 9.76 4.85 25.72
C LYS A 90 10.71 3.68 25.89
N TRP A 91 11.87 3.92 26.48
CA TRP A 91 12.82 2.86 26.73
C TRP A 91 13.60 3.05 28.03
N GLU A 92 14.07 1.92 28.58
CA GLU A 92 14.91 1.89 29.76
C GLU A 92 16.00 0.82 29.63
N ALA A 93 17.24 1.16 29.99
CA ALA A 93 18.30 0.17 30.12
C ALA A 93 18.09 -0.61 31.43
N LYS A 94 17.90 -1.93 31.32
CA LYS A 94 17.85 -2.85 32.47
C LYS A 94 19.24 -3.12 33.01
N ASP A 95 20.18 -3.35 32.08
CA ASP A 95 21.59 -3.58 32.34
C ASP A 95 22.43 -3.16 31.12
N ALA A 96 23.72 -3.49 31.10
CA ALA A 96 24.64 -3.10 30.03
C ALA A 96 24.33 -3.73 28.65
N THR A 97 23.53 -4.79 28.62
CA THR A 97 23.25 -5.63 27.45
C THR A 97 21.76 -5.80 27.16
N THR A 98 20.88 -5.38 28.07
CA THR A 98 19.43 -5.49 27.91
C THR A 98 18.77 -4.14 28.15
N ALA A 99 17.87 -3.74 27.26
CA ALA A 99 16.95 -2.63 27.47
C ALA A 99 15.51 -3.08 27.20
N SER A 100 14.53 -2.37 27.75
CA SER A 100 13.12 -2.54 27.40
C SER A 100 12.66 -1.37 26.56
N ILE A 101 11.94 -1.66 25.48
CA ILE A 101 11.30 -0.69 24.60
C ILE A 101 9.80 -0.86 24.75
N THR A 102 9.08 0.25 24.88
CA THR A 102 7.63 0.29 25.00
C THR A 102 7.05 1.16 23.89
N VAL A 103 6.25 0.55 23.03
CA VAL A 103 5.47 1.22 21.98
C VAL A 103 4.00 1.10 22.36
N GLY A 104 3.31 2.24 22.52
CA GLY A 104 1.94 2.24 23.02
C GLY A 104 1.81 1.58 24.41
N LYS A 105 1.17 0.41 24.46
CA LYS A 105 0.96 -0.39 25.68
C LYS A 105 1.86 -1.63 25.77
N ASP A 106 2.62 -1.90 24.71
CA ASP A 106 3.32 -3.16 24.50
C ASP A 106 4.82 -2.94 24.76
N THR A 107 5.43 -3.86 25.51
CA THR A 107 6.81 -3.75 25.97
C THR A 107 7.60 -5.00 25.59
N THR A 108 8.73 -4.79 24.92
CA THR A 108 9.63 -5.85 24.46
C THR A 108 11.07 -5.57 24.89
N ASP A 109 11.82 -6.63 25.19
CA ASP A 109 13.23 -6.53 25.52
C ASP A 109 14.08 -6.53 24.25
N VAL A 110 15.01 -5.57 24.18
CA VAL A 110 16.06 -5.51 23.17
C VAL A 110 17.38 -5.94 23.79
N LYS A 111 18.11 -6.82 23.09
CA LYS A 111 19.43 -7.27 23.51
C LYS A 111 20.51 -6.59 22.69
N LEU A 112 21.60 -6.20 23.34
CA LEU A 112 22.82 -5.72 22.70
C LEU A 112 23.83 -6.87 22.67
N GLU A 113 24.02 -7.46 21.50
CA GLU A 113 24.94 -8.57 21.27
C GLU A 113 25.90 -8.20 20.13
N ASP A 114 27.21 -8.34 20.35
CA ASP A 114 28.25 -8.02 19.37
C ASP A 114 28.13 -6.62 18.73
N GLY A 115 27.65 -5.64 19.51
CA GLY A 115 27.47 -4.26 19.07
C GLY A 115 26.22 -4.04 18.20
N LYS A 116 25.32 -5.03 18.11
CA LYS A 116 24.05 -4.97 17.39
C LYS A 116 22.88 -5.06 18.35
N LEU A 117 21.80 -4.32 18.07
CA LEU A 117 20.55 -4.49 18.77
C LEU A 117 19.73 -5.60 18.12
N ILE A 118 19.22 -6.50 18.94
CA ILE A 118 18.40 -7.63 18.53
C ILE A 118 17.04 -7.47 19.18
N LEU A 119 16.03 -7.26 18.34
CA LEU A 119 14.61 -7.31 18.69
C LEU A 119 14.09 -8.68 18.26
N GLU A 120 13.60 -9.48 19.19
CA GLU A 120 13.07 -10.82 18.92
C GLU A 120 11.63 -10.90 19.44
N GLU A 121 10.70 -11.25 18.56
CA GLU A 121 9.30 -11.47 18.90
C GLU A 121 8.76 -12.67 18.13
N GLY A 122 8.51 -13.78 18.83
CA GLY A 122 8.08 -15.03 18.18
C GLY A 122 9.15 -15.59 17.24
N GLU A 123 8.79 -15.74 15.96
CA GLU A 123 9.71 -16.19 14.89
C GLU A 123 10.41 -15.01 14.18
N ASP A 124 9.96 -13.78 14.46
CA ASP A 124 10.51 -12.57 13.87
C ASP A 124 11.69 -12.06 14.70
N LYS A 125 12.70 -11.59 14.00
CA LYS A 125 13.93 -11.10 14.58
C LYS A 125 14.45 -9.94 13.76
N LEU A 126 14.52 -8.74 14.32
CA LEU A 126 15.15 -7.59 13.68
C LEU A 126 16.52 -7.33 14.28
N ILE A 127 17.53 -7.19 13.43
CA ILE A 127 18.91 -6.95 13.83
C ILE A 127 19.34 -5.56 13.35
N PHE A 128 19.64 -4.68 14.28
CA PHE A 128 20.07 -3.31 13.97
C PHE A 128 21.55 -3.10 14.25
N THR A 129 22.20 -2.36 13.36
CA THR A 129 23.56 -1.87 13.56
C THR A 129 23.54 -0.39 13.92
N LYS A 130 24.43 0.01 14.83
CA LYS A 130 24.52 1.41 15.24
C LYS A 130 24.95 2.28 14.07
N SER A 131 24.20 3.35 13.81
CA SER A 131 24.55 4.33 12.78
C SER A 131 25.56 5.33 13.34
N ASP A 132 26.52 5.73 12.49
CA ASP A 132 27.43 6.84 12.78
C ASP A 132 26.75 8.20 12.64
N LYS A 133 25.55 8.24 12.04
CA LYS A 133 24.76 9.45 11.81
C LYS A 133 23.56 9.47 12.74
N ASP A 134 23.15 10.67 13.11
CA ASP A 134 21.83 10.90 13.70
C ASP A 134 20.77 10.78 12.58
N LEU A 135 19.87 9.81 12.73
CA LEU A 135 18.80 9.51 11.78
C LEU A 135 17.44 10.06 12.23
N SER A 136 17.37 10.81 13.33
CA SER A 136 16.13 11.44 13.80
C SER A 136 15.47 12.33 12.74
N GLY A 137 16.28 12.98 11.89
CA GLY A 137 15.78 13.76 10.74
C GLY A 137 15.12 12.91 9.66
N THR A 138 15.61 11.68 9.43
CA THR A 138 14.98 10.73 8.50
C THR A 138 13.65 10.25 9.06
N VAL A 139 13.65 9.82 10.32
CA VAL A 139 12.42 9.37 11.02
C VAL A 139 11.35 10.47 11.02
N LYS A 140 11.75 11.73 11.22
CA LYS A 140 10.82 12.87 11.14
C LYS A 140 10.22 13.02 9.74
N LYS A 141 11.03 12.87 8.69
CA LYS A 141 10.57 12.99 7.31
C LYS A 141 9.58 11.88 6.96
N ASP A 142 9.84 10.65 7.42
CA ASP A 142 8.97 9.50 7.18
C ASP A 142 7.64 9.69 7.94
N ARG A 143 7.67 10.17 9.18
CA ARG A 143 6.45 10.60 9.90
C ARG A 143 5.65 11.64 9.13
N GLU A 144 6.29 12.71 8.65
CA GLU A 144 5.63 13.77 7.85
C GLU A 144 5.09 13.25 6.50
N ALA A 145 5.59 12.13 5.99
CA ALA A 145 5.07 11.48 4.79
C ALA A 145 3.85 10.61 5.12
N ALA A 146 3.96 9.77 6.16
CA ALA A 146 2.86 8.94 6.65
C ALA A 146 1.64 9.77 7.07
N GLU A 147 1.84 10.87 7.80
CA GLU A 147 0.76 11.77 8.21
C GLU A 147 0.06 12.43 7.01
N LYS A 148 0.78 12.69 5.90
CA LYS A 148 0.16 13.22 4.67
C LYS A 148 -0.64 12.14 3.94
N GLU A 149 -0.16 10.91 3.92
CA GLU A 149 -0.93 9.79 3.37
C GLU A 149 -2.21 9.54 4.19
N GLU A 150 -2.13 9.63 5.53
CA GLU A 150 -3.30 9.55 6.41
C GLU A 150 -4.24 10.75 6.24
N GLU A 151 -3.75 11.99 6.09
CA GLU A 151 -4.62 13.15 5.77
C GLU A 151 -5.31 13.01 4.40
N ILE A 152 -4.63 12.43 3.41
CA ILE A 152 -5.24 12.13 2.10
C ILE A 152 -6.30 11.05 2.27
N ASP A 153 -6.05 9.99 3.06
CA ASP A 153 -7.03 8.93 3.32
C ASP A 153 -8.23 9.41 4.15
N GLU A 154 -8.01 10.23 5.20
CA GLU A 154 -9.09 10.78 6.04
C GLU A 154 -9.92 11.85 5.30
N ALA A 155 -9.32 12.55 4.33
CA ALA A 155 -10.07 13.45 3.44
C ALA A 155 -11.01 12.70 2.47
N VAL A 156 -10.95 11.36 2.43
CA VAL A 156 -11.76 10.50 1.55
C VAL A 156 -12.91 9.80 2.30
N GLU A 157 -13.11 10.04 3.62
CA GLU A 157 -14.29 9.49 4.31
C GLU A 157 -15.49 10.46 4.39
N ASP A 158 -16.61 10.00 3.80
CA ASP A 158 -18.03 10.40 3.93
C ASP A 158 -18.52 11.71 3.23
N ASP A 159 -18.65 11.73 1.88
CA ASP A 159 -19.84 12.25 1.12
C ASP A 159 -19.78 12.13 -0.43
N ASP A 160 -18.72 11.59 -1.04
CA ASP A 160 -18.43 11.86 -2.47
C ASP A 160 -18.74 10.72 -3.46
N THR A 161 -19.44 9.64 -3.05
CA THR A 161 -19.97 8.68 -4.03
C THR A 161 -21.14 9.32 -4.76
N GLU A 162 -20.93 9.63 -6.03
CA GLU A 162 -21.94 10.24 -6.89
C GLU A 162 -22.34 9.29 -8.01
N ASN A 163 -23.62 9.25 -8.34
CA ASN A 163 -24.10 8.56 -9.53
C ASN A 163 -25.18 9.40 -10.23
N ILE A 164 -25.01 9.61 -11.53
CA ILE A 164 -25.93 10.36 -12.38
C ILE A 164 -26.39 9.44 -13.51
N GLU A 165 -27.68 9.10 -13.50
CA GLU A 165 -28.31 8.34 -14.58
C GLU A 165 -28.24 9.12 -15.91
N ILE A 166 -27.84 8.42 -16.96
CA ILE A 166 -27.85 8.87 -18.35
C ILE A 166 -29.13 8.34 -18.99
N SER A 167 -30.09 9.23 -19.21
CA SER A 167 -31.39 8.88 -19.79
C SER A 167 -31.69 9.71 -21.06
N PRO A 168 -31.87 9.06 -22.23
CA PRO A 168 -31.79 7.62 -22.44
C PRO A 168 -30.34 7.11 -22.37
N ALA A 169 -30.17 5.84 -22.00
CA ALA A 169 -28.88 5.17 -22.02
C ALA A 169 -28.21 5.29 -23.41
N VAL A 170 -26.90 5.52 -23.42
CA VAL A 170 -26.13 5.67 -24.66
C VAL A 170 -25.73 4.30 -25.16
N THR A 171 -26.13 3.94 -26.38
CA THR A 171 -25.73 2.68 -27.00
C THR A 171 -24.37 2.83 -27.67
N VAL A 172 -23.40 2.03 -27.23
CA VAL A 172 -22.07 1.92 -27.86
C VAL A 172 -22.11 0.93 -29.01
N ALA A 173 -22.77 -0.22 -28.80
CA ALA A 173 -22.95 -1.27 -29.78
C ALA A 173 -24.27 -2.00 -29.57
N ASP A 174 -24.93 -2.38 -30.66
CA ASP A 174 -26.06 -3.31 -30.66
C ASP A 174 -26.08 -4.06 -32.00
N ASP A 175 -25.30 -5.14 -32.07
CA ASP A 175 -25.12 -5.94 -33.27
C ASP A 175 -25.26 -7.44 -32.96
N ASP A 176 -24.88 -8.30 -33.91
CA ASP A 176 -24.94 -9.76 -33.75
C ASP A 176 -23.91 -10.30 -32.74
N LEU A 177 -22.83 -9.55 -32.45
CA LEU A 177 -21.76 -9.95 -31.55
C LEU A 177 -22.09 -9.56 -30.10
N CYS A 178 -22.59 -8.35 -29.87
CA CYS A 178 -22.85 -7.85 -28.52
C CYS A 178 -23.95 -6.77 -28.44
N THR A 179 -24.35 -6.46 -27.21
CA THR A 179 -24.97 -5.18 -26.85
C THR A 179 -24.09 -4.52 -25.79
N ILE A 180 -23.79 -3.23 -25.96
CA ILE A 180 -23.03 -2.41 -25.02
C ILE A 180 -23.77 -1.09 -24.83
N THR A 181 -24.11 -0.76 -23.58
CA THR A 181 -24.78 0.50 -23.24
C THR A 181 -24.13 1.16 -22.04
N VAL A 182 -24.06 2.49 -22.07
CA VAL A 182 -23.64 3.32 -20.95
C VAL A 182 -24.87 3.92 -20.28
N THR A 183 -25.01 3.70 -18.98
CA THR A 183 -26.23 4.05 -18.25
C THR A 183 -26.03 5.14 -17.22
N GLU A 184 -24.82 5.33 -16.69
CA GLU A 184 -24.59 6.25 -15.56
C GLU A 184 -23.19 6.88 -15.68
N LYS A 185 -23.04 8.11 -15.17
CA LYS A 185 -21.76 8.68 -14.75
C LYS A 185 -21.60 8.40 -13.26
N PHE A 186 -20.41 8.02 -12.81
CA PHE A 186 -20.19 7.75 -11.39
C PHE A 186 -18.86 8.30 -10.88
N LYS A 187 -18.82 8.54 -9.57
CA LYS A 187 -17.63 8.75 -8.74
C LYS A 187 -17.74 7.75 -7.60
N ASP A 188 -16.76 6.88 -7.43
CA ASP A 188 -16.79 5.84 -6.38
C ASP A 188 -16.16 6.30 -5.07
N GLU A 189 -16.09 5.40 -4.08
CA GLU A 189 -15.51 5.65 -2.77
C GLU A 189 -13.98 5.90 -2.79
N TRP A 190 -13.29 5.55 -3.88
CA TRP A 190 -11.87 5.81 -4.07
C TRP A 190 -11.61 7.08 -4.89
N GLY A 191 -12.68 7.76 -5.33
CA GLY A 191 -12.62 8.94 -6.16
C GLY A 191 -12.40 8.64 -7.65
N ASP A 192 -12.49 7.37 -8.07
CA ASP A 192 -12.45 7.03 -9.49
C ASP A 192 -13.73 7.54 -10.15
N ILE A 193 -13.54 8.28 -11.23
CA ILE A 193 -14.61 8.89 -12.00
C ILE A 193 -14.73 8.13 -13.32
N GLY A 194 -15.96 7.85 -13.74
CA GLY A 194 -16.17 7.03 -14.92
C GLY A 194 -17.61 6.88 -15.36
N PHE A 195 -17.84 5.79 -16.10
CA PHE A 195 -19.15 5.40 -16.59
C PHE A 195 -19.49 3.97 -16.21
N VAL A 196 -20.77 3.72 -15.93
CA VAL A 196 -21.30 2.36 -15.79
C VAL A 196 -21.65 1.81 -17.18
N VAL A 197 -21.01 0.70 -17.55
CA VAL A 197 -21.15 0.04 -18.85
C VAL A 197 -21.80 -1.33 -18.66
N ASN A 198 -22.92 -1.55 -19.34
CA ASN A 198 -23.59 -2.85 -19.40
C ASN A 198 -23.27 -3.53 -20.72
N ILE A 199 -22.79 -4.77 -20.64
CA ILE A 199 -22.35 -5.55 -21.81
C ILE A 199 -23.08 -6.88 -21.82
N THR A 200 -23.51 -7.32 -23.01
CA THR A 200 -24.00 -8.67 -23.28
C THR A 200 -23.23 -9.28 -24.43
N ASN A 201 -22.59 -10.43 -24.21
CA ASN A 201 -21.99 -11.23 -25.28
C ASN A 201 -23.09 -12.07 -25.95
N LYS A 202 -23.40 -11.77 -27.21
CA LYS A 202 -24.41 -12.50 -28.00
C LYS A 202 -23.80 -13.62 -28.87
N SER A 203 -22.48 -13.70 -28.91
CA SER A 203 -21.74 -14.67 -29.72
C SER A 203 -21.74 -16.08 -29.11
N ASP A 204 -21.20 -17.04 -29.87
CA ASP A 204 -20.96 -18.41 -29.43
C ASP A 204 -19.50 -18.63 -28.94
N LYS A 205 -18.74 -17.55 -28.71
CA LYS A 205 -17.35 -17.58 -28.22
C LYS A 205 -17.17 -16.79 -26.94
N ASP A 206 -16.13 -17.16 -26.18
CA ASP A 206 -15.63 -16.34 -25.08
C ASP A 206 -14.99 -15.07 -25.65
N LEU A 207 -15.43 -13.91 -25.15
CA LEU A 207 -14.95 -12.60 -25.58
C LEU A 207 -14.41 -11.82 -24.39
N THR A 208 -13.33 -11.09 -24.62
CA THR A 208 -12.87 -10.05 -23.72
C THR A 208 -13.09 -8.69 -24.38
N PHE A 209 -13.88 -7.85 -23.72
CA PHE A 209 -14.08 -6.44 -24.06
C PHE A 209 -13.09 -5.61 -23.26
N TYR A 210 -12.45 -4.62 -23.86
CA TYR A 210 -11.45 -3.79 -23.17
C TYR A 210 -11.40 -2.38 -23.76
N ALA A 211 -10.90 -1.42 -22.98
CA ALA A 211 -10.62 -0.09 -23.50
C ALA A 211 -9.21 -0.06 -24.13
N PRO A 212 -9.08 0.16 -25.45
CA PRO A 212 -7.77 0.34 -26.06
C PRO A 212 -7.22 1.75 -25.80
N SER A 213 -5.91 1.85 -25.57
CA SER A 213 -5.23 3.15 -25.53
C SER A 213 -5.45 3.89 -26.86
N GLY A 214 -5.65 5.21 -26.78
CA GLY A 214 -5.75 6.04 -27.97
C GLY A 214 -7.15 6.19 -28.58
N LYS A 215 -8.20 5.59 -28.01
CA LYS A 215 -9.61 5.79 -28.46
C LYS A 215 -10.49 6.59 -27.51
N THR A 216 -9.96 6.90 -26.34
CA THR A 216 -10.71 7.60 -25.31
C THR A 216 -10.24 9.03 -25.18
N ASN A 217 -11.17 9.98 -25.20
CA ASN A 217 -10.88 11.39 -24.95
C ASN A 217 -12.05 12.07 -24.23
N VAL A 218 -11.71 13.08 -23.43
CA VAL A 218 -12.67 13.97 -22.76
C VAL A 218 -12.49 15.36 -23.37
N ASN A 219 -13.55 15.90 -23.95
CA ASN A 219 -13.55 17.20 -24.63
C ASN A 219 -12.37 17.38 -25.63
N GLY A 220 -12.04 16.33 -26.39
CA GLY A 220 -10.94 16.33 -27.37
C GLY A 220 -9.53 16.12 -26.79
N THR A 221 -9.39 15.97 -25.47
CA THR A 221 -8.11 15.65 -24.81
C THR A 221 -8.03 14.16 -24.53
N MET A 222 -6.98 13.50 -25.04
CA MET A 222 -6.77 12.07 -24.82
C MET A 222 -6.60 11.77 -23.32
N LYS A 223 -7.23 10.69 -22.87
CA LYS A 223 -7.19 10.18 -21.51
C LYS A 223 -6.85 8.70 -21.54
N GLU A 224 -6.22 8.18 -20.49
CA GLU A 224 -5.88 6.76 -20.42
C GLU A 224 -7.01 6.01 -19.70
N PRO A 225 -7.80 5.20 -20.44
CA PRO A 225 -8.94 4.50 -19.87
C PRO A 225 -8.51 3.22 -19.15
N TRP A 226 -9.34 2.79 -18.20
CA TRP A 226 -9.27 1.48 -17.60
C TRP A 226 -10.62 0.79 -17.69
N PHE A 227 -10.65 -0.34 -18.41
CA PHE A 227 -11.84 -1.15 -18.60
C PHE A 227 -11.46 -2.53 -19.14
N SER A 228 -12.02 -3.59 -18.55
CA SER A 228 -11.92 -4.94 -19.10
C SER A 228 -13.08 -5.80 -18.59
N ALA A 229 -13.70 -6.57 -19.48
CA ALA A 229 -14.78 -7.47 -19.14
C ALA A 229 -14.65 -8.77 -19.95
N HIS A 230 -14.46 -9.89 -19.26
CA HIS A 230 -14.46 -11.22 -19.87
C HIS A 230 -15.84 -11.85 -19.75
N LEU A 231 -16.47 -12.20 -20.88
CA LEU A 231 -17.81 -12.74 -20.93
C LEU A 231 -17.86 -14.03 -21.74
N MET A 232 -18.42 -15.08 -21.13
CA MET A 232 -18.80 -16.32 -21.82
C MET A 232 -19.99 -16.08 -22.77
N PRO A 233 -20.21 -16.96 -23.77
CA PRO A 233 -21.35 -16.94 -24.67
C PRO A 233 -22.68 -16.72 -23.94
N GLY A 234 -23.47 -15.73 -24.39
CA GLY A 234 -24.80 -15.45 -23.89
C GLY A 234 -24.87 -14.81 -22.50
N THR A 235 -23.73 -14.49 -21.87
CA THR A 235 -23.69 -13.84 -20.56
C THR A 235 -23.68 -12.31 -20.68
N ASN A 236 -23.96 -11.64 -19.56
CA ASN A 236 -23.89 -10.19 -19.42
C ASN A 236 -23.11 -9.80 -18.17
N ALA A 237 -22.60 -8.58 -18.17
CA ALA A 237 -21.90 -7.96 -17.06
C ALA A 237 -22.23 -6.46 -17.00
N THR A 238 -22.14 -5.89 -15.79
CA THR A 238 -22.16 -4.46 -15.53
C THR A 238 -20.82 -4.11 -14.93
N GLU A 239 -20.07 -3.26 -15.59
CA GLU A 239 -18.67 -2.98 -15.28
C GLU A 239 -18.41 -1.47 -15.33
N GLU A 240 -17.40 -1.03 -14.61
CA GLU A 240 -17.01 0.37 -14.51
C GLU A 240 -15.90 0.69 -15.53
N PHE A 241 -16.14 1.71 -16.35
CA PHE A 241 -15.15 2.30 -17.25
C PHE A 241 -14.57 3.53 -16.58
N THR A 242 -13.33 3.44 -16.11
CA THR A 242 -12.65 4.50 -15.37
C THR A 242 -11.52 5.13 -16.18
N PHE A 243 -10.93 6.19 -15.63
CA PHE A 243 -9.77 6.88 -16.16
C PHE A 243 -8.63 6.79 -15.15
N SER A 244 -7.40 7.04 -15.57
CA SER A 244 -6.26 7.03 -14.63
C SER A 244 -6.45 8.04 -13.50
N SER A 245 -6.03 7.66 -12.29
CA SER A 245 -6.17 8.49 -11.09
C SER A 245 -5.59 9.90 -11.28
N GLY A 246 -6.35 10.93 -10.90
CA GLY A 246 -5.95 12.33 -11.03
C GLY A 246 -6.15 12.95 -12.42
N GLU A 247 -6.78 12.23 -13.36
CA GLU A 247 -7.13 12.79 -14.67
C GLU A 247 -8.43 13.62 -14.68
N LEU A 248 -9.32 13.42 -13.72
CA LEU A 248 -10.62 14.07 -13.57
C LEU A 248 -10.84 14.39 -12.09
N ASP A 249 -11.49 15.52 -11.79
CA ASP A 249 -11.75 15.99 -10.42
C ASP A 249 -13.22 15.80 -10.02
N SER A 250 -14.15 15.81 -10.99
CA SER A 250 -15.59 15.67 -10.75
C SER A 250 -16.37 15.08 -11.93
N LEU A 251 -17.65 14.71 -11.72
CA LEU A 251 -18.54 14.26 -12.80
C LEU A 251 -18.79 15.33 -13.88
N ASP A 252 -18.69 16.61 -13.51
CA ASP A 252 -18.81 17.73 -14.44
C ASP A 252 -17.67 17.78 -15.46
N ASP A 253 -16.55 17.09 -15.22
CA ASP A 253 -15.44 17.01 -16.18
C ASP A 253 -15.73 16.05 -17.34
N LEU A 254 -16.69 15.13 -17.19
CA LEU A 254 -17.09 14.16 -18.21
C LEU A 254 -17.95 14.81 -19.32
N VAL A 255 -17.39 15.80 -20.01
CA VAL A 255 -18.02 16.59 -21.08
C VAL A 255 -17.57 16.09 -22.43
N ASN A 256 -18.52 15.81 -23.32
CA ASN A 256 -18.24 15.34 -24.70
C ASN A 256 -17.23 14.19 -24.72
N THR A 257 -17.41 13.21 -23.84
CA THR A 257 -16.47 12.13 -23.64
C THR A 257 -16.66 11.05 -24.70
N THR A 258 -15.63 10.82 -25.52
CA THR A 258 -15.58 9.64 -26.38
C THR A 258 -14.95 8.49 -25.63
N ILE A 259 -15.62 7.35 -25.56
CA ILE A 259 -15.04 6.09 -25.11
C ILE A 259 -14.87 5.14 -26.28
N GLY A 260 -13.81 4.33 -26.25
CA GLY A 260 -13.59 3.21 -27.17
C GLY A 260 -13.61 1.90 -26.41
N ILE A 261 -14.27 0.89 -26.99
CA ILE A 261 -14.29 -0.49 -26.46
C ILE A 261 -14.02 -1.42 -27.64
N ASP A 262 -12.94 -2.19 -27.54
CA ASP A 262 -12.59 -3.23 -28.50
C ASP A 262 -12.89 -4.60 -27.89
N ALA A 263 -13.05 -5.60 -28.76
CA ALA A 263 -13.30 -6.98 -28.34
C ALA A 263 -12.37 -7.94 -29.08
N TYR A 264 -11.81 -8.89 -28.35
CA TYR A 264 -11.01 -10.00 -28.88
C TYR A 264 -11.51 -11.36 -28.38
N LEU A 265 -11.19 -12.42 -29.12
CA LEU A 265 -11.42 -13.80 -28.71
C LEU A 265 -10.49 -14.17 -27.54
N THR A 266 -11.04 -14.48 -26.37
CA THR A 266 -10.25 -14.68 -25.14
C THR A 266 -9.15 -15.74 -25.28
N ASP A 267 -9.39 -16.80 -26.05
CA ASP A 267 -8.43 -17.89 -26.25
C ASP A 267 -7.28 -17.54 -27.22
N SER A 268 -7.52 -16.70 -28.22
CA SER A 268 -6.58 -16.45 -29.31
C SER A 268 -6.01 -15.03 -29.34
N TYR A 269 -6.61 -14.10 -28.59
CA TYR A 269 -6.31 -12.67 -28.62
C TYR A 269 -6.49 -12.03 -30.02
N GLU A 270 -7.31 -12.66 -30.88
CA GLU A 270 -7.66 -12.10 -32.18
C GLU A 270 -8.75 -11.04 -32.00
N ASP A 271 -8.46 -9.81 -32.42
CA ASP A 271 -9.44 -8.72 -32.45
C ASP A 271 -10.60 -9.05 -33.39
N VAL A 272 -11.82 -8.97 -32.88
CA VAL A 272 -13.04 -9.30 -33.64
C VAL A 272 -13.96 -8.10 -33.83
N ALA A 273 -13.86 -7.08 -32.97
CA ALA A 273 -14.66 -5.87 -33.11
C ALA A 273 -14.01 -4.66 -32.44
N SER A 274 -14.44 -3.48 -32.89
CA SER A 274 -14.04 -2.20 -32.34
C SER A 274 -15.19 -1.22 -32.38
N TYR A 275 -15.47 -0.59 -31.24
CA TYR A 275 -16.59 0.30 -31.04
C TYR A 275 -16.15 1.62 -30.42
N SER A 276 -16.87 2.69 -30.74
CA SER A 276 -16.71 3.98 -30.07
C SER A 276 -18.00 4.79 -30.09
N VAL A 277 -18.19 5.60 -29.05
CA VAL A 277 -19.31 6.53 -28.96
C VAL A 277 -18.89 7.79 -28.21
N THR A 278 -19.53 8.92 -28.53
CA THR A 278 -19.42 10.15 -27.74
C THR A 278 -20.64 10.30 -26.86
N ILE A 279 -20.40 10.47 -25.56
CA ILE A 279 -21.37 10.72 -24.50
C ILE A 279 -21.37 12.23 -24.22
N ALA A 280 -22.57 12.82 -24.15
CA ALA A 280 -22.73 14.26 -23.93
C ALA A 280 -22.51 14.67 -22.47
#